data_AF-A0A2A2XUV0-F1
#
_entry.id   AF-A0A2A2XUV0-F1
#
_cell.length_a   1.000
_cell.length_b   1.000
_cell.length_c   1.000
_cell.angle_alpha   90.00
_cell.angle_beta   90.00
_cell.angle_gamma   90.00
#
_symmetry.space_group_name_H-M   'P 1'
#
loop_
_entity.id
_entity.type
_entity.pdbx_description
1 polymer ?
#
loop_
_entity_poly.entity_id
_entity_poly.type
_entity_poly.pdbx_seq_one_letter_code
_entity_poly.pdbx_strand_id
1 'polypeptide(L)'
;LRRICERLFDESEFLSPHGIRALSKIYEEHPYTFTEGEKTETLAYSPADSPVAMFGGNSNWRGPVWMPMNYLIIEALQKFGFYFGDTFKVEFPTGSGVQMNLWEVSLELEKRLVGIFTRDKNGRRPFNGTVDLFQNDPHWRDLLLFNEYFNGDNGAGVGASHQTGWTALVAKMCRQLHTFQKNI
;
A
#
# COMPACT_ATOMS: atom_id res chain seq x y z
N LEU A 1 -0.72 2.15 -20.75
CA LEU A 1 -1.20 2.76 -19.48
C LEU A 1 -2.47 2.07 -18.95
N ARG A 2 -3.60 2.07 -19.66
CA ARG A 2 -4.87 1.43 -19.21
C ARG A 2 -4.68 0.00 -18.66
N ARG A 3 -4.05 -0.89 -19.43
CA ARG A 3 -3.70 -2.26 -19.01
C ARG A 3 -2.89 -2.38 -17.72
N ILE A 4 -2.01 -1.41 -17.46
CA ILE A 4 -1.21 -1.39 -16.21
C ILE A 4 -2.12 -0.97 -15.06
N CYS A 5 -2.90 0.10 -15.24
CA CYS A 5 -3.87 0.58 -14.24
C CYS A 5 -4.92 -0.47 -13.89
N GLU A 6 -5.45 -1.21 -14.88
CA GLU A 6 -6.39 -2.31 -14.68
C GLU A 6 -5.86 -3.34 -13.69
N ARG A 7 -4.58 -3.74 -13.80
CA ARG A 7 -3.98 -4.71 -12.86
C ARG A 7 -3.57 -4.06 -11.53
N LEU A 8 -3.03 -2.85 -11.60
CA LEU A 8 -2.54 -2.11 -10.42
C LEU A 8 -3.69 -1.73 -9.47
N PHE A 9 -4.88 -1.47 -10.01
CA PHE A 9 -6.05 -1.02 -9.26
C PHE A 9 -7.08 -2.13 -9.01
N ASP A 10 -6.72 -3.38 -9.29
CA ASP A 10 -7.53 -4.55 -8.97
C ASP A 10 -7.26 -4.99 -7.52
N GLU A 11 -8.32 -5.10 -6.72
CA GLU A 11 -8.23 -5.45 -5.30
C GLU A 11 -7.87 -6.93 -5.08
N SER A 12 -8.15 -7.80 -6.06
CA SER A 12 -7.71 -9.20 -6.09
C SER A 12 -6.23 -9.35 -6.45
N GLU A 13 -5.58 -8.27 -6.88
CA GLU A 13 -4.17 -8.23 -7.25
C GLU A 13 -3.40 -7.25 -6.37
N PHE A 14 -3.09 -6.06 -6.89
CA PHE A 14 -2.16 -5.12 -6.28
C PHE A 14 -2.82 -4.14 -5.31
N LEU A 15 -4.10 -3.81 -5.49
CA LEU A 15 -4.76 -2.77 -4.71
C LEU A 15 -5.20 -3.30 -3.34
N SER A 16 -4.47 -2.95 -2.31
CA SER A 16 -4.83 -3.17 -0.91
C SER A 16 -5.75 -2.04 -0.40
N PRO A 17 -6.58 -2.29 0.63
CA PRO A 17 -7.20 -1.22 1.42
C PRO A 17 -6.20 -0.17 1.96
N HIS A 18 -4.91 -0.53 2.02
CA HIS A 18 -3.86 0.28 2.63
C HIS A 18 -2.81 0.80 1.62
N GLY A 19 -2.98 0.56 0.31
CA GLY A 19 -2.06 1.02 -0.73
C GLY A 19 -1.83 0.00 -1.83
N ILE A 20 -0.73 0.09 -2.55
CA ILE A 20 -0.30 -0.88 -3.55
C ILE A 20 0.64 -1.90 -2.91
N ARG A 21 0.31 -3.19 -3.05
CA ARG A 21 1.12 -4.34 -2.62
C ARG A 21 2.40 -4.45 -3.45
N ALA A 22 3.49 -4.92 -2.85
CA ALA A 22 4.75 -5.15 -3.58
C ALA A 22 4.68 -6.33 -4.58
N LEU A 23 3.78 -7.28 -4.36
CA LEU A 23 3.50 -8.42 -5.24
C LEU A 23 1.99 -8.59 -5.38
N SER A 24 1.52 -8.99 -6.56
CA SER A 24 0.11 -9.27 -6.79
C SER A 24 -0.37 -10.39 -5.88
N LYS A 25 -1.55 -10.20 -5.26
CA LYS A 25 -2.16 -11.18 -4.38
C LYS A 25 -2.54 -12.48 -5.11
N ILE A 26 -2.65 -12.48 -6.44
CA ILE A 26 -2.88 -13.71 -7.23
C ILE A 26 -1.81 -14.79 -6.99
N TYR A 27 -0.58 -14.41 -6.62
CA TYR A 27 0.50 -15.35 -6.30
C TYR A 27 0.31 -16.06 -4.94
N GLU A 28 -0.77 -15.77 -4.21
CA GLU A 28 -1.21 -16.56 -3.06
C GLU A 28 -1.76 -17.91 -3.53
N GLU A 29 -2.65 -17.90 -4.53
CA GLU A 29 -3.27 -19.11 -5.09
C GLU A 29 -2.49 -19.70 -6.27
N HIS A 30 -1.72 -18.86 -6.98
CA HIS A 30 -0.97 -19.23 -8.18
C HIS A 30 0.51 -18.85 -8.05
N PRO A 31 1.27 -19.48 -7.13
CA PRO A 31 2.66 -19.14 -6.90
C PRO A 31 3.52 -19.38 -8.14
N TYR A 32 4.51 -18.52 -8.35
CA TYR A 32 5.45 -18.64 -9.46
C TYR A 32 6.63 -19.51 -9.04
N THR A 33 6.95 -20.54 -9.84
CA THR A 33 8.09 -21.43 -9.58
C THR A 33 9.08 -21.34 -10.72
N PHE A 34 10.36 -21.19 -10.38
CA PHE A 34 11.46 -21.13 -11.32
C PHE A 34 12.47 -22.25 -11.00
N THR A 35 12.94 -22.92 -12.04
CA THR A 35 13.92 -24.01 -11.91
C THR A 35 15.17 -23.67 -12.73
N GLU A 36 16.32 -23.66 -12.07
CA GLU A 36 17.64 -23.48 -12.67
C GLU A 36 18.55 -24.66 -12.28
N GLY A 37 18.80 -25.55 -13.24
CA GLY A 37 19.49 -26.81 -12.98
C GLY A 37 18.68 -27.71 -12.03
N GLU A 38 19.29 -28.11 -10.91
CA GLU A 38 18.65 -28.92 -9.86
C GLU A 38 17.95 -28.08 -8.79
N LYS A 39 18.05 -26.75 -8.85
CA LYS A 39 17.44 -25.85 -7.86
C LYS A 39 16.08 -25.39 -8.35
N THR A 40 15.09 -25.51 -7.48
CA THR A 40 13.74 -24.99 -7.69
C THR A 40 13.41 -24.01 -6.58
N GLU A 41 13.00 -22.80 -6.97
CA GLU A 41 12.61 -21.73 -6.06
C GLU A 41 11.17 -21.29 -6.35
N THR A 42 10.39 -21.06 -5.30
CA THR A 42 8.99 -20.65 -5.41
C THR A 42 8.77 -19.28 -4.77
N LEU A 43 8.14 -18.39 -5.53
CA LEU A 43 7.65 -17.09 -5.12
C LEU A 43 6.14 -17.17 -4.90
N ALA A 44 5.71 -17.00 -3.65
CA ALA A 44 4.33 -16.86 -3.25
C ALA A 44 4.09 -15.49 -2.61
N TYR A 45 2.85 -15.02 -2.66
CA TYR A 45 2.42 -13.83 -1.92
C TYR A 45 2.57 -14.04 -0.42
N SER A 46 3.15 -13.05 0.27
CA SER A 46 3.11 -12.93 1.73
C SER A 46 2.73 -11.50 2.10
N PRO A 47 1.65 -11.28 2.87
CA PRO A 47 1.21 -9.93 3.20
C PRO A 47 2.15 -9.23 4.19
N ALA A 48 2.99 -9.95 4.93
CA ALA A 48 3.91 -9.42 5.93
C ALA A 48 5.32 -10.01 5.73
N ASP A 49 5.99 -10.40 6.82
CA ASP A 49 7.30 -11.05 6.73
C ASP A 49 7.26 -12.29 5.84
N SER A 50 8.29 -12.45 5.02
CA SER A 50 8.44 -13.67 4.23
C SER A 50 8.60 -14.88 5.16
N PRO A 51 7.85 -15.97 4.94
CA PRO A 51 8.04 -17.21 5.70
C PRO A 51 9.34 -17.94 5.31
N VAL A 52 9.96 -17.55 4.19
CA VAL A 52 11.21 -18.14 3.70
C VAL A 52 12.39 -17.27 4.15
N ALA A 53 13.31 -17.89 4.89
CA ALA A 53 14.58 -17.30 5.26
C ALA A 53 15.52 -17.27 4.04
N MET A 54 16.14 -16.12 3.75
CA MET A 54 17.19 -15.98 2.74
C MET A 54 18.43 -15.34 3.36
N PHE A 55 19.59 -16.00 3.24
CA PHE A 55 20.93 -15.48 3.57
C PHE A 55 20.97 -14.37 4.65
N GLY A 56 20.63 -14.73 5.89
CA GLY A 56 20.74 -13.83 7.04
C GLY A 56 19.58 -12.83 7.24
N GLY A 57 18.48 -12.94 6.48
CA GLY A 57 17.28 -12.12 6.67
C GLY A 57 16.02 -12.67 5.99
N ASN A 58 15.01 -11.80 5.83
CA ASN A 58 13.73 -12.09 5.16
C ASN A 58 13.58 -11.23 3.89
N SER A 59 13.01 -11.79 2.82
CA SER A 59 12.67 -11.05 1.59
C SER A 59 11.25 -10.49 1.66
N ASN A 60 11.08 -9.30 2.25
CA ASN A 60 9.77 -8.74 2.58
C ASN A 60 9.11 -7.94 1.45
N TRP A 61 9.53 -8.17 0.20
CA TRP A 61 8.99 -7.52 -1.01
C TRP A 61 7.91 -8.36 -1.72
N ARG A 62 7.36 -9.37 -1.03
CA ARG A 62 6.47 -10.39 -1.60
C ARG A 62 4.99 -10.12 -1.34
N GLY A 63 4.63 -8.89 -1.00
CA GLY A 63 3.23 -8.53 -0.76
C GLY A 63 2.96 -7.33 0.15
N PRO A 64 3.82 -6.95 1.11
CA PRO A 64 3.58 -5.79 1.94
C PRO A 64 3.46 -4.48 1.14
N VAL A 65 2.83 -3.48 1.76
CA VAL A 65 2.77 -2.11 1.28
C VAL A 65 4.01 -1.34 1.74
N TRP A 66 4.76 -0.83 0.78
CA TRP A 66 5.95 0.00 1.03
C TRP A 66 5.67 1.45 0.64
N MET A 67 5.84 2.37 1.60
CA MET A 67 5.63 3.80 1.40
C MET A 67 6.40 4.40 0.21
N PRO A 68 7.71 4.12 0.00
CA PRO A 68 8.46 4.76 -1.09
C PRO A 68 7.98 4.33 -2.48
N MET A 69 7.62 3.05 -2.65
CA MET A 69 7.11 2.56 -3.94
C MET A 69 5.74 3.14 -4.26
N ASN A 70 4.86 3.19 -3.27
CA ASN A 70 3.56 3.83 -3.39
C ASN A 70 3.70 5.32 -3.73
N TYR A 71 4.64 6.01 -3.07
CA TYR A 71 4.93 7.40 -3.33
C TYR A 71 5.36 7.65 -4.78
N LEU A 72 6.26 6.83 -5.33
CA LEU A 72 6.69 6.94 -6.72
C LEU A 72 5.56 6.68 -7.72
N ILE A 73 4.67 5.73 -7.42
CA ILE A 73 3.46 5.48 -8.22
C ILE A 73 2.56 6.73 -8.20
N ILE A 74 2.32 7.32 -7.03
CA ILE A 74 1.52 8.53 -6.87
C ILE A 74 2.12 9.70 -7.67
N GLU A 75 3.43 9.93 -7.58
CA GLU A 75 4.12 10.97 -8.35
C GLU A 75 3.97 10.75 -9.86
N ALA A 76 4.10 9.50 -10.32
CA ALA A 76 3.88 9.15 -11.72
C ALA A 76 2.44 9.42 -12.17
N LEU A 77 1.45 9.03 -11.36
CA LEU A 77 0.03 9.30 -11.63
C LEU A 77 -0.27 10.79 -11.68
N GLN A 78 0.28 11.58 -10.77
CA GLN A 78 0.13 13.04 -10.76
C GLN A 78 0.74 13.67 -12.02
N LYS A 79 1.95 13.24 -12.41
CA LYS A 79 2.62 13.71 -13.64
C LYS A 79 1.81 13.38 -14.90
N PHE A 80 1.33 12.14 -15.03
CA PHE A 80 0.51 11.75 -16.18
C PHE A 80 -0.89 12.38 -16.14
N GLY A 81 -1.46 12.57 -14.94
CA GLY A 81 -2.73 13.28 -14.75
C GLY A 81 -2.63 14.73 -15.21
N PHE A 82 -1.54 15.42 -14.89
CA PHE A 82 -1.27 16.77 -15.39
C PHE A 82 -1.18 16.80 -16.93
N TYR A 83 -0.50 15.82 -17.53
CA TYR A 83 -0.33 15.77 -18.99
C TYR A 83 -1.62 15.43 -19.75
N PHE A 84 -2.38 14.43 -19.30
CA PHE A 84 -3.58 13.95 -20.00
C PHE A 84 -4.87 14.72 -19.62
N GLY A 85 -4.86 15.43 -18.48
CA GLY A 85 -6.02 16.10 -17.92
C GLY A 85 -7.20 15.14 -17.68
N ASP A 86 -8.41 15.66 -17.79
CA ASP A 86 -9.65 14.93 -17.47
C ASP A 86 -10.11 13.93 -18.54
N THR A 87 -9.41 13.88 -19.68
CA THR A 87 -9.81 13.05 -20.84
C THR A 87 -9.39 11.59 -20.69
N PHE A 88 -8.26 11.33 -20.02
CA PHE A 88 -7.78 9.99 -19.78
C PHE A 88 -8.31 9.48 -18.44
N LYS A 89 -9.32 8.62 -18.52
CA LYS A 89 -9.94 7.98 -17.35
C LYS A 89 -9.58 6.51 -17.26
N VAL A 90 -9.50 6.00 -16.05
CA VAL A 90 -9.32 4.58 -15.72
C VAL A 90 -10.33 4.21 -14.65
N GLU A 91 -10.62 2.92 -14.55
CA GLU A 91 -11.51 2.42 -13.52
C GLU A 91 -10.76 2.29 -12.19
N PHE A 92 -11.34 2.81 -11.11
CA PHE A 92 -10.73 2.74 -9.78
C PHE A 92 -11.79 2.61 -8.67
N PRO A 93 -11.77 1.51 -7.90
CA PRO A 93 -11.04 0.27 -8.15
C PRO A 93 -11.43 -0.40 -9.47
N THR A 94 -10.57 -1.27 -10.01
CA THR A 94 -10.91 -2.06 -11.21
C THR A 94 -12.07 -3.01 -10.88
N GLY A 95 -13.07 -3.08 -11.76
CA GLY A 95 -14.33 -3.84 -11.54
C GLY A 95 -15.45 -3.05 -10.85
N SER A 96 -15.21 -1.81 -10.42
CA SER A 96 -16.21 -0.96 -9.74
C SER A 96 -17.18 -0.22 -10.67
N GLY A 97 -16.85 -0.08 -11.96
CA GLY A 97 -17.52 0.80 -12.91
C GLY A 97 -17.23 2.30 -12.72
N VAL A 98 -16.49 2.70 -11.69
CA VAL A 98 -16.21 4.11 -11.38
C VAL A 98 -14.99 4.59 -12.17
N GLN A 99 -15.21 5.55 -13.08
CA GLN A 99 -14.17 6.14 -13.92
C GLN A 99 -13.59 7.40 -13.28
N MET A 100 -12.29 7.39 -13.03
CA MET A 100 -11.53 8.51 -12.44
C MET A 100 -10.40 8.93 -13.37
N ASN A 101 -10.05 10.22 -13.38
CA ASN A 101 -8.79 10.65 -14.01
C ASN A 101 -7.60 10.24 -13.13
N LEU A 102 -6.38 10.30 -13.67
CA LEU A 102 -5.19 9.84 -12.93
C LEU A 102 -4.86 10.67 -11.69
N TRP A 103 -5.26 11.95 -11.67
CA TRP A 103 -5.08 12.82 -10.50
C TRP A 103 -5.98 12.39 -9.35
N GLU A 104 -7.27 12.14 -9.64
CA GLU A 104 -8.25 11.63 -8.68
C GLU A 104 -7.80 10.29 -8.10
N VAL A 105 -7.32 9.37 -8.94
CA VAL A 105 -6.76 8.09 -8.47
C VAL A 105 -5.56 8.29 -7.54
N SER A 106 -4.69 9.26 -7.85
CA SER A 106 -3.54 9.55 -6.97
C SER A 106 -3.98 9.99 -5.57
N LEU A 107 -5.06 10.79 -5.47
CA LEU A 107 -5.62 11.22 -4.19
C LEU A 107 -6.28 10.06 -3.44
N GLU A 108 -6.95 9.13 -4.14
CA GLU A 108 -7.50 7.92 -3.49
C GLU A 108 -6.41 7.00 -2.92
N LEU A 109 -5.28 6.85 -3.62
CA LEU A 109 -4.14 6.10 -3.08
C LEU A 109 -3.52 6.81 -1.86
N GLU A 110 -3.38 8.13 -1.91
CA GLU A 110 -2.92 8.91 -0.75
C GLU A 110 -3.87 8.74 0.45
N LYS A 111 -5.20 8.74 0.23
CA LYS A 111 -6.18 8.47 1.31
C LYS A 111 -5.99 7.10 1.94
N ARG A 112 -5.77 6.05 1.14
CA ARG A 112 -5.51 4.70 1.65
C ARG A 112 -4.25 4.63 2.51
N LEU A 113 -3.16 5.25 2.05
CA LEU A 113 -1.87 5.27 2.76
C LEU A 113 -1.89 6.11 4.03
N VAL A 114 -2.50 7.30 3.99
CA VAL A 114 -2.72 8.12 5.20
C VAL A 114 -3.66 7.39 6.17
N GLY A 115 -4.64 6.66 5.63
CA GLY A 115 -5.59 5.84 6.35
C GLY A 115 -4.96 4.79 7.27
N ILE A 116 -3.75 4.31 6.95
CA ILE A 116 -2.97 3.41 7.83
C ILE A 116 -2.77 4.02 9.22
N PHE A 117 -2.62 5.34 9.28
CA PHE A 117 -2.32 6.09 10.50
C PHE A 117 -3.53 6.78 11.09
N THR A 118 -4.70 6.77 10.46
CA THR A 118 -5.92 7.38 11.01
C THR A 118 -6.77 6.35 11.74
N ARG A 119 -7.72 6.83 12.56
CA ARG A 119 -8.67 5.94 13.21
C ARG A 119 -9.79 5.58 12.23
N ASP A 120 -10.10 4.29 12.16
CA ASP A 120 -11.25 3.77 11.44
C ASP A 120 -12.57 4.02 12.19
N LYS A 121 -13.67 3.50 11.64
CA LYS A 121 -15.00 3.56 12.25
C LYS A 121 -15.10 2.93 13.65
N ASN A 122 -14.16 2.04 14.00
CA ASN A 122 -14.08 1.38 15.29
C ASN A 122 -13.09 2.10 16.24
N GLY A 123 -12.52 3.24 15.82
CA GLY A 123 -11.53 3.99 16.59
C GLY A 123 -10.11 3.40 16.51
N ARG A 124 -9.87 2.38 15.68
CA ARG A 124 -8.59 1.65 15.59
C ARG A 124 -7.73 2.18 14.46
N ARG A 125 -6.41 2.15 14.65
CA ARG A 125 -5.43 2.51 13.61
C ARG A 125 -4.84 1.23 12.98
N PRO A 126 -4.87 1.06 11.65
CA PRO A 126 -4.32 -0.14 11.01
C PRO A 126 -2.88 -0.47 11.43
N PHE A 127 -1.98 0.51 11.52
CA PHE A 127 -0.57 0.22 11.85
C PHE A 127 -0.36 -0.47 13.21
N ASN A 128 -1.27 -0.27 14.17
CA ASN A 128 -1.23 -0.94 15.49
C ASN A 128 -1.68 -2.42 15.43
N GLY A 129 -2.21 -2.87 14.29
CA GLY A 129 -2.65 -4.25 14.09
C GLY A 129 -3.68 -4.71 15.12
N THR A 130 -3.49 -5.91 15.66
CA THR A 130 -4.40 -6.55 16.62
C THR A 130 -4.04 -6.29 18.08
N VAL A 131 -2.96 -5.57 18.38
CA VAL A 131 -2.48 -5.36 19.75
C VAL A 131 -3.39 -4.37 20.50
N ASP A 132 -4.19 -4.89 21.42
CA ASP A 132 -5.25 -4.11 22.09
C ASP A 132 -4.73 -2.92 22.89
N LEU A 133 -3.60 -3.11 23.59
CA LEU A 133 -2.91 -2.07 24.34
C LEU A 133 -2.67 -0.83 23.46
N PHE A 134 -2.10 -1.02 22.27
CA PHE A 134 -1.79 0.10 21.36
C PHE A 134 -3.02 0.66 20.66
N GLN A 135 -4.15 -0.03 20.68
CA GLN A 135 -5.39 0.46 20.05
C GLN A 135 -6.23 1.29 21.02
N ASN A 136 -6.33 0.84 22.27
CA ASN A 136 -7.32 1.36 23.21
C ASN A 136 -6.74 2.17 24.37
N ASP A 137 -5.51 1.87 24.80
CA ASP A 137 -4.95 2.51 25.99
C ASP A 137 -4.70 4.01 25.74
N PRO A 138 -5.26 4.91 26.58
CA PRO A 138 -5.12 6.36 26.40
C PRO A 138 -3.67 6.88 26.38
N HIS A 139 -2.72 6.14 26.98
CA HIS A 139 -1.31 6.51 27.02
C HIS A 139 -0.54 6.05 25.79
N TRP A 140 -1.03 5.01 25.08
CA TRP A 140 -0.32 4.40 23.96
C TRP A 140 -0.94 4.67 22.60
N ARG A 141 -2.27 4.76 22.52
CA ARG A 141 -3.02 4.78 21.24
C ARG A 141 -2.73 5.94 20.29
N ASP A 142 -2.11 7.00 20.80
CA ASP A 142 -1.78 8.20 20.05
C ASP A 142 -0.25 8.37 19.86
N LEU A 143 0.55 7.38 20.27
CA LEU A 143 1.97 7.29 19.94
C LEU A 143 2.13 6.67 18.55
N LEU A 144 2.22 7.51 17.53
CA LEU A 144 2.37 7.06 16.14
C LEU A 144 3.77 6.49 15.90
N LEU A 145 3.82 5.22 15.49
CA LEU A 145 5.05 4.56 15.07
C LEU A 145 5.12 4.51 13.54
N PHE A 146 6.30 4.82 13.01
CA PHE A 146 6.60 4.64 11.60
C PHE A 146 7.36 3.34 11.42
N ASN A 147 6.71 2.37 10.79
CA ASN A 147 7.29 1.09 10.46
C ASN A 147 7.94 1.09 9.08
N GLU A 148 8.78 0.10 8.83
CA GLU A 148 9.48 -0.10 7.56
C GLU A 148 8.51 -0.33 6.39
N TYR A 149 7.54 -1.20 6.60
CA TYR A 149 6.46 -1.54 5.68
C TYR A 149 5.20 -1.91 6.46
N PHE A 150 4.10 -2.07 5.73
CA PHE A 150 2.80 -2.38 6.29
C PHE A 150 2.26 -3.64 5.67
N ASN A 151 1.55 -4.42 6.48
CA ASN A 151 0.91 -5.64 6.03
C ASN A 151 -0.01 -5.34 4.84
N GLY A 152 0.16 -6.09 3.75
CA GLY A 152 -0.54 -5.88 2.48
C GLY A 152 -2.04 -6.10 2.52
N ASP A 153 -2.58 -6.71 3.58
CA ASP A 153 -4.01 -6.99 3.72
C ASP A 153 -4.67 -6.19 4.84
N ASN A 154 -4.00 -5.97 5.97
CA ASN A 154 -4.61 -5.31 7.14
C ASN A 154 -3.89 -4.04 7.61
N GLY A 155 -2.79 -3.65 6.95
CA GLY A 155 -2.09 -2.40 7.24
C GLY A 155 -1.30 -2.36 8.55
N ALA A 156 -1.17 -3.48 9.28
CA ALA A 156 -0.33 -3.56 10.48
C ALA A 156 1.12 -3.19 10.17
N GLY A 157 1.78 -2.44 11.05
CA GLY A 157 3.17 -2.07 10.90
C GLY A 157 4.10 -3.27 11.11
N VAL A 158 5.10 -3.44 10.23
CA VAL A 158 6.04 -4.56 10.26
C VAL A 158 7.47 -4.06 9.98
N GLY A 159 8.48 -4.84 10.37
CA GLY A 159 9.88 -4.44 10.27
C GLY A 159 10.28 -3.43 11.33
N ALA A 160 11.37 -2.70 11.08
CA ALA A 160 11.90 -1.73 12.03
C ALA A 160 10.86 -0.66 12.41
N SER A 161 10.68 -0.41 13.72
CA SER A 161 9.95 0.74 14.23
C SER A 161 10.83 2.00 14.24
N HIS A 162 10.23 3.19 14.25
CA HIS A 162 10.91 4.49 14.16
C HIS A 162 11.63 4.74 12.83
N GLN A 163 11.11 4.17 11.75
CA GLN A 163 11.55 4.47 10.39
C GLN A 163 10.98 5.80 9.90
N THR A 164 11.34 6.89 10.57
CA THR A 164 11.19 8.27 10.08
C THR A 164 12.13 8.58 8.90
N GLY A 165 12.49 7.55 8.13
CA GLY A 165 13.04 7.65 6.78
C GLY A 165 11.89 7.75 5.77
N TRP A 166 11.76 6.78 4.87
CA TRP A 166 10.77 6.86 3.78
C TRP A 166 9.32 6.88 4.26
N THR A 167 9.00 6.35 5.44
CA THR A 167 7.60 6.32 5.93
C THR A 167 7.11 7.73 6.26
N ALA A 168 8.02 8.67 6.56
CA ALA A 168 7.70 10.08 6.76
C ALA A 168 7.13 10.77 5.50
N LEU A 169 7.24 10.16 4.32
CA LEU A 169 6.59 10.64 3.08
C LEU A 169 5.06 10.78 3.24
N VAL A 170 4.45 10.06 4.19
CA VAL A 170 3.03 10.22 4.53
C VAL A 170 2.68 11.67 4.89
N ALA A 171 3.61 12.43 5.48
CA ALA A 171 3.37 13.85 5.80
C ALA A 171 3.14 14.70 4.54
N LYS A 172 3.83 14.40 3.43
CA LYS A 172 3.59 15.07 2.15
C LYS A 172 2.24 14.68 1.56
N MET A 173 1.82 13.42 1.70
CA MET A 173 0.49 12.97 1.29
C MET A 173 -0.61 13.67 2.11
N CYS A 174 -0.44 13.80 3.43
CA CYS A 174 -1.35 14.59 4.27
C CYS A 174 -1.48 16.03 3.77
N ARG A 175 -0.36 16.69 3.45
CA ARG A 175 -0.37 18.05 2.90
C ARG A 175 -1.07 18.13 1.54
N GLN A 176 -0.83 17.15 0.68
CA GLN A 176 -1.46 17.06 -0.65
C GLN A 176 -2.97 16.91 -0.50
N LEU A 177 -3.42 15.94 0.30
CA LEU A 177 -4.84 15.74 0.60
C LEU A 177 -5.49 16.97 1.21
N HIS A 178 -4.81 17.69 2.11
CA HIS A 178 -5.34 18.94 2.66
C HIS A 178 -5.49 20.03 1.58
N THR A 179 -4.53 20.13 0.66
CA THR A 179 -4.53 21.14 -0.41
C THR A 179 -5.59 20.86 -1.46
N PHE A 180 -5.78 19.58 -1.80
CA PHE A 180 -6.68 19.11 -2.84
C PHE A 180 -7.95 18.46 -2.28
N GLN A 181 -8.21 18.63 -0.98
CA GLN A 181 -9.53 18.43 -0.38
C GLN A 181 -10.43 19.48 -1.04
N LYS A 182 -11.06 19.07 -2.15
CA LYS A 182 -12.21 19.78 -2.69
C LYS A 182 -13.16 19.99 -1.52
N ASN A 183 -13.67 21.22 -1.40
CA ASN A 183 -14.96 21.50 -0.78
C ASN A 183 -15.99 20.50 -1.34
N ILE A 184 -16.18 19.38 -0.64
CA ILE A 184 -17.27 18.42 -0.81
C ILE A 184 -18.16 18.59 0.42
#